data_AF-A0A7X7WUP5-F1
#
_entry.id   AF-A0A7X7WUP5-F1
#
_cell.length_a   1.000
_cell.length_b   1.000
_cell.length_c   1.000
_cell.angle_alpha   90.00
_cell.angle_beta   90.00
_cell.angle_gamma   90.00
#
_symmetry.space_group_name_H-M   'P 1'
#
loop_
_entity.id
_entity.type
_entity.pdbx_description
1 polymer ?
#
loop_
_entity_poly.entity_id
_entity_poly.type
_entity_poly.pdbx_seq_one_letter_code
_entity_poly.pdbx_strand_id
1 'polypeptide(L)'
;MARYLQLNGICERFHKTILDEFYSVAFRKKVYNSISELLADLDQWIDEYNEQMTHSSQYCFGKTTMQTFRDSVHLAKDKMLGGSRCSIA
;
A
#
# COMPACT_ATOMS: atom_id res chain seq x y z
N MET A 1 6.66 16.02 21.87
CA MET A 1 5.51 15.13 22.18
C MET A 1 5.24 14.28 20.95
N ALA A 2 5.57 12.99 21.08
CA ALA A 2 5.46 11.84 20.18
C ALA A 2 5.09 12.05 18.69
N ARG A 3 6.05 11.65 17.85
CA ARG A 3 6.00 11.42 16.40
C ARG A 3 5.06 10.24 16.05
N TYR A 4 3.78 10.35 16.36
CA TYR A 4 2.74 9.51 15.75
C TYR A 4 2.45 10.14 14.37
N LEU A 5 3.29 9.79 13.41
CA LEU A 5 3.14 10.27 12.04
C LEU A 5 1.85 9.67 11.47
N GLN A 6 1.14 10.44 10.65
CA GLN A 6 -0.16 10.15 10.02
C GLN A 6 -0.21 8.84 9.17
N LEU A 7 0.84 8.01 9.21
CA LEU A 7 1.02 6.74 8.51
C LEU A 7 0.15 5.59 9.07
N ASN A 8 -0.20 5.63 10.36
CA ASN A 8 -1.03 4.58 10.97
C ASN A 8 -2.39 4.47 10.26
N GLY A 9 -3.03 5.60 9.94
CA GLY A 9 -4.38 5.59 9.36
C GLY A 9 -4.47 4.99 7.95
N ILE A 10 -3.42 5.10 7.13
CA ILE A 10 -3.42 4.50 5.78
C ILE A 10 -3.08 3.01 5.87
N CYS A 11 -2.07 2.64 6.67
CA CYS A 11 -1.69 1.24 6.88
C CYS A 11 -2.84 0.42 7.49
N GLU A 12 -3.50 0.97 8.53
CA GLU A 12 -4.66 0.32 9.15
C GLU A 12 -5.85 0.16 8.19
N ARG A 13 -6.06 1.13 7.28
CA ARG A 13 -7.10 1.03 6.25
C ARG A 13 -6.75 -0.03 5.22
N PHE A 14 -5.50 -0.06 4.76
CA PHE A 14 -5.03 -1.08 3.83
C PHE A 14 -5.15 -2.48 4.42
N HIS A 15 -4.75 -2.67 5.69
CA HIS A 15 -4.91 -3.94 6.40
C HIS A 15 -6.37 -4.38 6.56
N LYS A 16 -7.32 -3.44 6.65
CA LYS A 16 -8.75 -3.77 6.62
C LYS A 16 -9.21 -4.14 5.21
N THR A 17 -8.77 -3.42 4.19
CA THR A 17 -9.12 -3.71 2.79
C THR A 17 -8.63 -5.08 2.36
N ILE A 18 -7.37 -5.43 2.62
CA ILE A 18 -6.83 -6.76 2.28
C ILE A 18 -7.57 -7.89 3.02
N LEU A 19 -8.03 -7.65 4.25
CA LEU A 19 -8.81 -8.62 5.01
C LEU A 19 -10.20 -8.84 4.39
N ASP A 20 -10.90 -7.77 4.04
CA ASP A 20 -12.28 -7.83 3.53
C ASP A 20 -12.34 -8.29 2.06
N GLU A 21 -11.45 -7.76 1.23
CA GLU A 21 -11.48 -7.98 -0.22
C GLU A 21 -10.68 -9.21 -0.66
N PHE A 22 -9.52 -9.47 -0.07
CA PHE A 22 -8.70 -10.63 -0.42
C PHE A 22 -9.00 -11.82 0.48
N TYR A 23 -8.64 -11.77 1.77
CA TYR A 23 -8.67 -12.95 2.63
C TYR A 23 -10.07 -13.53 2.81
N SER A 24 -11.08 -12.69 3.04
CA SER A 24 -12.47 -13.14 3.20
C SER A 24 -13.04 -13.79 1.92
N VAL A 25 -12.55 -13.40 0.75
CA VAL A 25 -12.97 -13.96 -0.55
C VAL A 25 -12.18 -15.22 -0.88
N ALA A 26 -10.85 -15.17 -0.73
CA ALA A 26 -9.93 -16.28 -0.99
C ALA A 26 -10.31 -17.53 -0.20
N PHE A 27 -10.50 -17.40 1.12
CA PHE A 27 -10.86 -18.53 1.97
C PHE A 27 -12.29 -19.05 1.78
N ARG A 28 -13.18 -18.28 1.12
CA ARG A 28 -14.51 -18.77 0.71
C ARG A 28 -14.51 -19.48 -0.63
N LYS A 29 -13.56 -19.16 -1.52
CA LYS A 29 -13.52 -19.67 -2.90
C LYS A 29 -12.60 -20.87 -3.09
N LYS A 30 -11.50 -20.94 -2.32
CA LYS A 30 -10.42 -21.91 -2.54
C LYS A 30 -9.92 -22.45 -1.20
N VAL A 31 -9.70 -23.76 -1.13
CA VAL A 31 -9.00 -24.40 -0.02
C VAL A 31 -7.52 -24.45 -0.39
N TYR A 32 -6.69 -23.80 0.42
CA TYR A 32 -5.25 -23.74 0.22
C TYR A 32 -4.57 -24.90 0.94
N ASN A 33 -3.75 -25.68 0.22
CA ASN A 33 -3.02 -26.82 0.79
C ASN A 33 -1.62 -26.41 1.28
N SER A 34 -1.15 -25.24 0.85
CA SER A 34 0.17 -24.71 1.21
C SER A 34 0.16 -23.19 1.26
N ILE A 35 1.06 -22.62 2.08
CA ILE A 35 1.22 -21.17 2.22
C ILE A 35 1.67 -20.55 0.90
N SER A 36 2.51 -21.25 0.13
CA SER A 36 2.99 -20.77 -1.17
C SER A 36 1.85 -20.49 -2.17
N GLU A 37 0.80 -21.30 -2.17
CA GLU A 37 -0.38 -21.07 -3.02
C GLU A 37 -1.17 -19.84 -2.59
N LEU A 38 -1.27 -19.59 -1.27
CA LEU A 38 -1.91 -18.39 -0.75
C LEU A 38 -1.10 -17.14 -1.08
N LEU A 39 0.23 -17.22 -0.97
CA LEU A 39 1.14 -16.13 -1.31
C LEU A 39 1.08 -15.78 -2.80
N ALA A 40 1.03 -16.78 -3.69
CA ALA A 40 0.92 -16.53 -5.12
C ALA A 40 -0.39 -15.80 -5.50
N ASP A 41 -1.52 -16.22 -4.93
CA ASP A 41 -2.80 -15.54 -5.15
C ASP A 41 -2.78 -14.13 -4.53
N LEU A 42 -2.09 -13.94 -3.40
CA LEU A 42 -1.95 -12.65 -2.73
C LEU A 42 -1.10 -11.67 -3.54
N ASP A 43 0.04 -12.10 -4.07
CA ASP A 43 0.91 -11.28 -4.93
C ASP A 43 0.13 -10.79 -6.15
N GLN A 44 -0.59 -11.69 -6.82
CA GLN A 44 -1.45 -11.32 -7.95
C GLN A 44 -2.50 -10.28 -7.56
N TRP A 45 -3.18 -10.47 -6.42
CA TRP A 45 -4.19 -9.53 -5.95
C TRP A 45 -3.59 -8.16 -5.60
N ILE A 46 -2.38 -8.13 -5.02
CA ILE A 46 -1.66 -6.88 -4.71
C ILE A 46 -1.31 -6.13 -5.99
N ASP A 47 -0.84 -6.82 -7.03
CA ASP A 47 -0.56 -6.21 -8.33
C ASP A 47 -1.82 -5.58 -8.93
N GLU A 48 -2.94 -6.31 -8.93
CA GLU A 48 -4.24 -5.81 -9.39
C GLU A 48 -4.72 -4.60 -8.57
N TYR A 49 -4.57 -4.64 -7.24
CA TYR A 49 -4.91 -3.54 -6.35
C TYR A 49 -4.08 -2.27 -6.67
N ASN A 50 -2.79 -2.45 -6.90
CA ASN A 50 -1.85 -1.37 -7.17
C ASN A 50 -2.05 -0.73 -8.55
N GLU A 51 -2.45 -1.52 -9.54
CA GLU A 51 -2.56 -1.11 -10.95
C GLU A 51 -3.96 -0.73 -11.40
N GLN A 52 -5.03 -1.32 -10.84
CA GLN A 52 -6.38 -1.18 -11.37
C GLN A 52 -7.37 -0.48 -10.44
N MET A 53 -7.14 -0.48 -9.12
CA MET A 53 -8.05 0.22 -8.21
C MET A 53 -7.80 1.72 -8.21
N THR A 54 -8.65 2.45 -8.92
CA THR A 54 -8.77 3.90 -8.78
C THR A 54 -9.51 4.21 -7.48
N HIS A 55 -8.76 4.61 -6.45
CA HIS A 55 -9.36 4.99 -5.19
C HIS A 55 -9.99 6.38 -5.34
N SER A 56 -11.30 6.48 -5.17
CA SER A 56 -12.04 7.75 -5.03
C SER A 56 -11.74 8.49 -3.73
N SER A 57 -10.61 8.17 -3.07
CA SER A 57 -10.19 8.90 -1.88
C SER A 57 -9.83 10.33 -2.27
N GLN A 58 -10.17 11.29 -1.41
CA GLN A 58 -9.95 12.73 -1.58
C GLN A 58 -8.52 13.11 -2.00
N TYR A 59 -7.54 12.21 -1.77
CA TYR A 59 -6.12 12.43 -2.06
C TYR A 59 -5.60 11.67 -3.28
N CYS A 60 -6.35 10.69 -3.81
CA CYS A 60 -5.96 9.94 -5.01
C CYS A 60 -6.62 10.48 -6.28
N PHE A 61 -7.63 11.36 -6.18
CA PHE A 61 -8.29 12.03 -7.34
C PHE A 61 -8.69 11.06 -8.49
N GLY A 62 -9.09 9.83 -8.16
CA GLY A 62 -9.41 8.82 -9.16
C GLY A 62 -8.21 8.26 -9.92
N LYS A 63 -6.99 8.41 -9.39
CA LYS A 63 -5.76 7.76 -9.86
C LYS A 63 -5.51 6.48 -9.07
N THR A 64 -4.75 5.56 -9.67
CA THR A 64 -4.32 4.32 -9.02
C THR A 64 -3.26 4.62 -7.95
N THR A 65 -3.10 3.70 -6.99
CA THR A 65 -2.10 3.83 -5.93
C THR A 65 -0.70 4.03 -6.50
N MET A 66 -0.35 3.28 -7.56
CA MET A 66 0.95 3.42 -8.20
C MET A 66 1.14 4.74 -8.96
N GLN A 67 0.10 5.25 -9.62
CA GLN A 67 0.18 6.56 -10.27
C GLN A 67 0.33 7.67 -9.23
N THR A 68 -0.41 7.60 -8.14
CA THR A 68 -0.32 8.56 -7.03
C THR A 68 1.04 8.51 -6.36
N PHE A 69 1.62 7.32 -6.19
CA PHE A 69 2.96 7.15 -5.66
C PHE A 69 4.00 7.82 -6.56
N ARG A 70 4.00 7.52 -7.87
CA ARG A 70 4.92 8.14 -8.85
C ARG A 70 4.77 9.66 -8.88
N ASP A 71 3.53 10.13 -8.90
CA ASP A 71 3.22 11.56 -8.90
C ASP A 71 3.68 12.25 -7.60
N SER A 72 3.71 11.55 -6.46
CA SER A 72 4.12 12.13 -5.17
C SER A 72 5.61 11.98 -4.84
N VAL A 73 6.41 11.26 -5.65
CA VAL A 73 7.86 11.10 -5.44
C VAL A 73 8.57 12.45 -5.35
N HIS A 74 8.19 13.42 -6.19
CA HIS A 74 8.81 14.75 -6.16
C HIS A 74 8.48 15.51 -4.87
N LEU A 75 7.27 15.36 -4.32
CA LEU A 75 6.88 15.95 -3.04
C LEU A 75 7.73 15.40 -1.88
N ALA A 76 8.02 14.10 -1.90
CA ALA A 76 8.90 13.49 -0.90
C ALA A 76 10.32 14.06 -0.98
N LYS A 77 10.87 14.23 -2.20
CA LYS A 77 12.19 14.83 -2.43
C LYS A 77 12.25 16.29 -1.98
N ASP A 78 11.22 17.09 -2.31
CA ASP A 78 11.13 18.50 -1.94
C ASP A 78 11.01 18.70 -0.42
N LYS A 79 10.30 17.78 0.25
CA LYS A 79 10.11 17.78 1.71
C LYS A 79 11.29 17.22 2.50
N MET A 80 12.37 16.75 1.86
CA MET A 80 13.62 16.37 2.54
C MET A 80 14.38 17.61 3.04
N LEU A 81 13.79 18.32 4.00
CA LEU A 81 14.44 19.41 4.73
C LEU A 81 15.35 18.81 5.82
N GLY A 82 16.63 18.67 5.49
CA GLY A 82 17.65 18.16 6.41
C GLY A 82 18.52 17.07 5.81
N GLY A 83 19.13 17.35 4.67
CA GLY A 83 20.29 16.61 4.17
C GLY A 83 21.51 16.80 5.08
N SER A 84 21.42 16.38 6.34
CA SER A 84 22.63 15.94 7.04
C SER A 84 23.00 14.62 6.41
N ARG A 85 23.90 14.69 5.41
CA ARG A 85 24.70 13.54 5.00
C ARG A 85 25.28 12.94 6.28
N CYS A 86 24.74 11.81 6.72
CA CYS A 86 25.47 10.96 7.63
C CYS A 86 26.62 10.40 6.80
N SER A 87 27.77 11.08 6.87
CA SER A 87 29.01 10.53 6.34
C SER A 87 29.28 9.24 7.09
N ILE A 88 29.18 8.12 6.38
CA ILE A 88 29.77 6.87 6.84
C ILE A 88 31.27 7.03 6.57
N ALA A 89 31.99 7.49 7.59
CA ALA A 89 33.43 7.38 7.73
C ALA A 89 33.72 7.13 9.22
#